data_AF-A0A5K1CZT8-F1
#
_entry.id   AF-A0A5K1CZT8-F1
#
_cell.length_a   1.000
_cell.length_b   1.000
_cell.length_c   1.000
_cell.angle_alpha   90.00
_cell.angle_beta   90.00
_cell.angle_gamma   90.00
#
_symmetry.space_group_name_H-M   'P 1'
#
loop_
_entity.id
_entity.type
_entity.pdbx_description
1 polymer ?
#
loop_
_entity_poly.entity_id
_entity_poly.type
_entity_poly.pdbx_seq_one_letter_code
_entity_poly.pdbx_strand_id
1 'polypeptide(L)' 'DKAHCPFHFKTGACRFGSRCSRVHFYPDKSCTLLIKNMYNGPGLAWEQDEGLE' A
#
# COMPACT_ATOMS: atom_id res chain seq x y z
N ASP A 1 8.25 19.82 -4.32
CA ASP A 1 8.01 18.51 -3.70
C ASP A 1 7.86 17.38 -4.74
N LYS A 2 8.92 17.09 -5.52
CA LYS A 2 8.90 16.02 -6.56
C LYS A 2 9.44 14.68 -6.06
N ALA A 3 9.98 14.65 -4.83
CA ALA A 3 10.63 13.48 -4.26
C ALA A 3 9.64 12.46 -3.69
N HIS A 4 8.50 12.91 -3.16
CA HIS A 4 7.49 12.03 -2.56
C HIS A 4 6.53 11.44 -3.60
N CYS A 5 6.14 10.19 -3.38
CA CYS A 5 5.12 9.54 -4.20
C CYS A 5 3.74 10.16 -3.88
N PRO A 6 3.06 10.82 -4.85
CA PRO A 6 1.79 11.49 -4.60
C PRO A 6 0.66 10.51 -4.26
N PHE A 7 0.76 9.26 -4.74
CA PHE A 7 -0.20 8.20 -4.41
C PHE A 7 -0.01 7.75 -2.97
N HIS A 8 1.21 7.30 -2.61
CA HIS A 8 1.51 6.87 -1.24
C HIS A 8 1.23 7.96 -0.21
N PHE A 9 1.62 9.20 -0.51
CA PHE A 9 1.43 10.33 0.40
C PHE A 9 -0.06 10.63 0.65
N LYS A 10 -0.93 10.50 -0.36
CA LYS A 10 -2.35 10.83 -0.24
C LYS A 10 -3.22 9.66 0.22
N THR A 11 -2.89 8.43 -0.19
CA THR A 11 -3.75 7.26 0.03
C THR A 11 -3.12 6.19 0.93
N GLY A 12 -1.85 6.33 1.30
CA GLY A 12 -1.10 5.32 2.05
C GLY A 12 -0.72 4.08 1.22
N ALA A 13 -1.00 4.08 -0.09
CA ALA A 13 -0.72 2.96 -0.97
C ALA A 13 -0.16 3.40 -2.34
N CYS A 14 0.68 2.55 -2.94
CA CYS A 14 1.26 2.75 -4.25
C CYS A 14 1.32 1.43 -5.01
N ARG A 15 0.85 1.40 -6.26
CA ARG A 15 0.85 0.19 -7.11
C ARG A 15 2.24 -0.38 -7.40
N PHE A 16 3.29 0.42 -7.22
CA PHE A 16 4.68 0.02 -7.44
C PHE A 16 5.33 -0.56 -6.17
N GLY A 17 4.69 -0.42 -5.00
CA GLY A 17 5.24 -0.89 -3.73
C GLY A 17 6.65 -0.37 -3.47
N SER A 18 7.55 -1.23 -3.00
CA SER A 18 8.97 -0.95 -2.78
C SER A 18 9.74 -0.58 -4.06
N ARG A 19 9.23 -0.96 -5.24
CA ARG A 19 9.84 -0.66 -6.55
C ARG A 19 9.50 0.75 -7.05
N CYS A 20 8.77 1.55 -6.27
CA CYS A 20 8.50 2.94 -6.64
C CYS A 20 9.80 3.74 -6.66
N SER A 21 10.03 4.52 -7.71
CA SER A 21 11.20 5.42 -7.80
C SER A 21 11.10 6.68 -6.94
N ARG A 22 9.98 6.86 -6.22
CA ARG A 22 9.71 8.01 -5.36
C ARG A 22 9.65 7.58 -3.90
N VAL A 23 9.94 8.51 -3.00
CA VAL A 23 9.99 8.27 -1.56
C VAL A 23 8.59 7.99 -1.00
N HIS A 24 8.46 6.89 -0.24
CA HIS A 24 7.29 6.54 0.55
C HIS A 24 7.56 6.88 2.01
N PHE A 25 6.79 7.82 2.57
CA PHE A 25 6.88 8.20 3.97
C PHE A 25 5.92 7.35 4.82
N TYR A 26 6.42 6.79 5.92
CA TYR A 26 5.63 6.03 6.89
C TYR A 26 5.74 6.74 8.24
N PRO A 27 4.65 7.35 8.75
CA PRO A 27 4.69 8.07 10.01
C PRO A 27 4.74 7.11 11.20
N ASP A 28 5.53 7.44 12.23
CA ASP A 28 5.60 6.67 13.48
C ASP A 28 4.28 6.68 14.27
N LYS A 29 3.46 7.73 14.06
CA LYS A 29 2.15 7.92 14.71
C LYS A 29 1.15 8.42 13.68
N SER A 30 -0.03 7.81 13.67
CA SER A 30 -1.14 8.16 12.78
C SER A 30 -2.47 7.84 13.46
N CYS A 31 -3.50 8.65 13.21
CA CYS A 31 -4.89 8.34 13.57
C CYS A 31 -5.61 7.48 12.51
N THR A 32 -4.96 7.24 11.37
CA THR A 32 -5.47 6.41 10.28
C THR A 32 -4.69 5.10 10.20
N LEU A 33 -5.41 3.98 10.16
CA LEU A 33 -4.86 2.63 9.98
C LEU A 33 -5.15 2.13 8.56
N LEU A 34 -4.18 1.43 7.95
CA LEU A 34 -4.33 0.77 6.66
C LEU A 34 -4.07 -0.73 6.82
N ILE A 35 -5.11 -1.53 6.64
CA ILE A 35 -5.02 -3.00 6.67
C ILE A 35 -5.11 -3.47 5.21
N LYS A 36 -3.97 -3.90 4.65
CA LYS A 36 -3.92 -4.43 3.29
C LYS A 36 -4.75 -5.71 3.21
N ASN A 37 -5.49 -5.86 2.11
CA ASN A 37 -6.29 -7.06 1.83
C ASN A 37 -7.26 -7.48 2.95
N MET A 38 -7.80 -6.52 3.72
CA MET A 38 -8.69 -6.82 4.86
C MET A 38 -9.97 -7.56 4.45
N TYR A 39 -10.56 -7.18 3.32
CA TYR A 39 -11.85 -7.71 2.87
C TYR A 39 -11.68 -8.55 1.62
N ASN A 40 -11.97 -9.84 1.75
CA ASN A 40 -12.04 -10.80 0.65
C ASN A 40 -13.52 -11.12 0.42
N GLY A 41 -14.15 -10.39 -0.50
CA GLY A 41 -15.58 -10.55 -0.80
C GLY A 41 -15.88 -11.87 -1.54
N PRO A 42 -17.15 -12.33 -1.52
CA PRO A 42 -17.57 -13.49 -2.30
C PRO A 42 -17.27 -13.26 -3.79
N GLY A 43 -16.51 -14.18 -4.41
CA GLY A 43 -16.02 -14.09 -5.79
C GLY A 43 -14.60 -13.54 -5.97
N LEU A 44 -13.97 -13.04 -4.91
CA LEU A 44 -12.58 -12.54 -4.91
C LEU A 44 -11.58 -13.51 -4.26
N ALA A 45 -12.05 -14.65 -3.73
CA ALA A 45 -11.17 -15.68 -3.18
C ALA A 45 -10.41 -16.40 -4.30
N TRP A 46 -9.26 -15.84 -4.69
CA TRP A 46 -8.32 -16.47 -5.60
C TRP A 46 -6.93 -16.47 -4.93
N GLU A 47 -6.62 -17.58 -4.27
CA GLU A 47 -5.33 -18.29 -4.14
C GLU A 47 -4.00 -17.56 -4.40
N GLN A 48 -3.81 -16.31 -3.95
CA GLN A 48 -2.56 -15.58 -4.13
C GLN A 48 -2.05 -14.97 -2.81
N ASP A 49 -1.70 -15.83 -1.86
CA ASP A 49 -0.86 -15.46 -0.71
C ASP A 49 0.56 -16.07 -0.80
N GLU A 50 0.76 -17.05 -1.69
CA GLU A 50 2.03 -17.78 -1.87
C GLU A 50 3.02 -17.03 -2.81
N GLY A 51 3.33 -15.76 -2.57
CA GLY A 51 4.43 -15.15 -3.36
C GLY A 51 4.64 -13.64 -3.37
N LEU A 52 4.31 -12.91 -2.30
CA LEU A 52 4.72 -11.50 -2.20
C LEU A 52 5.69 -11.27 -1.03
N GLU A 53 6.86 -11.89 -1.11
CA GLU A 53 8.10 -11.29 -0.59
C GLU A 53 8.57 -10.17 -1.53
#